data_AF-A0A497CTP4-F1
#
_entry.id   AF-A0A497CTP4-F1
#
_cell.length_a   1.000
_cell.length_b   1.000
_cell.length_c   1.000
_cell.angle_alpha   90.00
_cell.angle_beta   90.00
_cell.angle_gamma   90.00
#
_symmetry.space_group_name_H-M   'P 1'
#
loop_
_entity.id
_entity.type
_entity.pdbx_description
1 polymer ?
#
loop_
_entity_poly.entity_id
_entity_poly.type
_entity_poly.pdbx_seq_one_letter_code
_entity_poly.pdbx_strand_id
1 'polypeptide(L)'
;MKRVLLLVMTVLITGSVARAQFSEVIKRSEVHGSFEFDGAYYMADEGVGITDSMINGRNFAFNGFGKITYTLGKFSAGLRYEAYLPPLAGFDPRIEGQGFPNLWAMYTSERFSFTVGNFYEQFGNGLTLRTYEEWMLGYDNSLNGARVTFEPVKGLLLKGVYGMQRFYWTPYTKNSRGIVKGFDAEMDFNQVIKG
;
A
#
# COMPACT_ATOMS: atom_id res chain seq x y z
N MET A 1 45.65 11.73 -31.47
CA MET A 1 45.92 10.53 -30.63
C MET A 1 45.73 10.80 -29.14
N LYS A 2 46.45 11.73 -28.49
CA LYS A 2 46.31 12.01 -27.04
C LYS A 2 44.88 12.35 -26.58
N ARG A 3 44.12 13.16 -27.34
CA ARG A 3 42.73 13.53 -27.03
C ARG A 3 41.75 12.36 -27.11
N VAL A 4 41.96 11.43 -28.05
CA VAL A 4 41.14 10.22 -28.21
C VAL A 4 41.42 9.24 -27.07
N LEU A 5 42.69 9.07 -26.69
CA LEU A 5 43.09 8.24 -25.56
C LEU A 5 42.52 8.76 -24.23
N LEU A 6 42.50 10.08 -24.03
CA LEU A 6 41.92 10.70 -22.84
C LEU A 6 40.41 10.45 -22.74
N LEU A 7 39.70 10.54 -23.87
CA LEU A 7 38.26 10.36 -23.95
C LEU A 7 37.87 8.88 -23.70
N VAL A 8 38.64 7.93 -24.22
CA VAL A 8 38.48 6.49 -23.93
C VAL A 8 38.74 6.20 -22.45
N MET A 9 39.79 6.79 -21.85
CA MET A 9 40.06 6.70 -20.41
C MET A 9 38.90 7.26 -19.58
N THR A 10 38.36 8.43 -19.92
CA THR A 10 37.23 9.03 -19.20
C THR A 10 36.00 8.13 -19.26
N VAL A 11 35.65 7.57 -20.43
CA VAL A 11 34.51 6.65 -20.60
C VAL A 11 34.68 5.38 -19.75
N LEU A 12 35.89 4.80 -19.73
CA LEU A 12 36.20 3.61 -18.93
C LEU A 12 36.12 3.89 -17.42
N ILE A 13 36.61 5.04 -16.97
CA ILE A 13 36.54 5.45 -15.56
C ILE A 13 35.07 5.69 -15.16
N THR A 14 34.29 6.40 -15.98
CA THR A 14 32.86 6.64 -15.68
C THR A 14 32.04 5.36 -15.63
N GLY A 15 32.32 4.38 -16.50
CA GLY A 15 31.63 3.09 -16.50
C GLY A 15 31.94 2.25 -15.25
N SER A 16 33.15 2.36 -14.72
CA SER A 16 33.60 1.65 -13.51
C SER A 16 32.95 2.20 -12.24
N VAL A 17 32.90 3.53 -12.12
CA VAL A 17 32.26 4.22 -10.98
C VAL A 17 30.75 3.97 -10.95
N ALA A 18 30.09 4.00 -12.13
CA ALA A 18 28.67 3.69 -12.23
C ALA A 18 28.33 2.26 -11.78
N ARG A 19 29.16 1.27 -12.15
CA ARG A 19 28.99 -0.12 -11.72
C ARG A 19 29.20 -0.31 -10.22
N ALA A 20 30.18 0.37 -9.63
CA ALA A 20 30.44 0.29 -8.20
C ALA A 20 29.28 0.89 -7.38
N GLN A 21 28.74 2.03 -7.79
CA GLN A 21 27.58 2.66 -7.15
C GLN A 21 26.33 1.80 -7.27
N PHE A 22 26.08 1.21 -8.44
CA PHE A 22 24.94 0.32 -8.66
C PHE A 22 25.02 -0.97 -7.81
N SER A 23 26.21 -1.56 -7.68
CA SER A 23 26.42 -2.74 -6.83
C SER A 23 26.09 -2.47 -5.36
N GLU A 24 26.50 -1.30 -4.85
CA GLU A 24 26.24 -0.91 -3.46
C GLU A 24 24.75 -0.64 -3.20
N VAL A 25 24.04 -0.03 -4.15
CA VAL A 25 22.59 0.19 -4.06
C VAL A 25 21.84 -1.14 -4.02
N ILE A 26 22.18 -2.10 -4.89
CA ILE A 26 21.56 -3.44 -4.89
C ILE A 26 21.78 -4.16 -3.56
N LYS A 27 23.00 -4.11 -3.01
CA LYS A 27 23.31 -4.77 -1.72
C LYS A 27 22.49 -4.23 -0.53
N ARG A 28 22.09 -2.96 -0.59
CA ARG A 28 21.29 -2.28 0.44
C ARG A 28 19.78 -2.29 0.13
N SER A 29 19.41 -2.86 -1.02
CA SER A 29 18.03 -2.97 -1.44
C SER A 29 17.45 -4.29 -0.98
N GLU A 30 16.23 -4.25 -0.47
CA GLU A 30 15.46 -5.43 -0.13
C GLU A 30 14.12 -5.42 -0.88
N VAL A 31 13.69 -6.60 -1.30
CA VAL A 31 12.37 -6.82 -1.89
C VAL A 31 11.67 -7.90 -1.09
N HIS A 32 10.51 -7.55 -0.55
CA HIS A 32 9.64 -8.42 0.23
C HIS A 32 8.28 -8.49 -0.43
N GLY A 33 7.55 -9.58 -0.23
CA GLY A 33 6.21 -9.70 -0.78
C GLY A 33 5.43 -10.88 -0.23
N SER A 34 4.12 -10.85 -0.48
CA SER A 34 3.20 -11.92 -0.15
C SER A 34 2.12 -12.03 -1.21
N PHE A 35 1.61 -13.25 -1.40
CA PHE A 35 0.59 -13.54 -2.40
C PHE A 35 -0.39 -14.54 -1.80
N GLU A 36 -1.67 -14.36 -2.11
CA GLU A 36 -2.74 -15.27 -1.70
C GLU A 36 -3.73 -15.42 -2.83
N PHE A 37 -4.26 -16.63 -2.98
CA PHE A 37 -5.20 -17.00 -4.02
C PHE A 37 -6.21 -17.99 -3.44
N ASP A 38 -7.47 -17.61 -3.48
CA ASP A 38 -8.59 -18.41 -3.02
C ASP A 38 -9.52 -18.68 -4.19
N GLY A 39 -9.83 -19.96 -4.40
CA GLY A 39 -10.72 -20.41 -5.45
C GLY A 39 -11.82 -21.29 -4.90
N ALA A 40 -13.05 -21.07 -5.33
CA ALA A 40 -14.19 -21.92 -4.98
C ALA A 40 -14.97 -22.31 -6.23
N TYR A 41 -15.42 -23.56 -6.27
CA TYR A 41 -16.33 -24.05 -7.29
C TYR A 41 -17.72 -24.26 -6.68
N TYR A 42 -18.73 -23.62 -7.24
CA TYR A 42 -20.12 -23.67 -6.80
C TYR A 42 -20.93 -24.63 -7.67
N MET A 43 -21.76 -25.43 -7.00
CA MET A 43 -22.71 -26.34 -7.61
C MET A 43 -24.10 -26.05 -7.07
N ALA A 44 -25.11 -26.14 -7.92
CA ALA A 44 -26.49 -26.00 -7.49
C ALA A 44 -26.86 -27.19 -6.59
N ASP A 45 -27.55 -26.88 -5.50
CA ASP A 45 -28.15 -27.84 -4.59
C ASP A 45 -29.48 -27.27 -4.11
N GLU A 46 -30.56 -27.72 -4.77
CA GLU A 46 -31.92 -27.30 -4.45
C GLU A 46 -32.32 -27.67 -3.01
N GLY A 47 -31.72 -28.72 -2.43
CA GLY A 47 -31.99 -29.17 -1.07
C GLY A 47 -31.61 -28.16 0.01
N VAL A 48 -30.63 -27.29 -0.28
CA VAL A 48 -30.21 -26.18 0.58
C VAL A 48 -30.58 -24.80 0.00
N GLY A 49 -31.39 -24.77 -1.06
CA GLY A 49 -31.87 -23.54 -1.70
C GLY A 49 -30.86 -22.83 -2.61
N ILE A 50 -29.76 -23.49 -2.99
CA ILE A 50 -28.78 -22.94 -3.94
C ILE A 50 -29.21 -23.37 -5.35
N THR A 51 -29.77 -22.43 -6.11
CA THR A 51 -30.27 -22.73 -7.47
C THR A 51 -29.23 -22.41 -8.54
N ASP A 52 -29.34 -23.08 -9.70
CA ASP A 52 -28.48 -22.81 -10.85
C ASP A 52 -28.59 -21.36 -11.35
N SER A 53 -29.80 -20.78 -11.24
CA SER A 53 -30.05 -19.36 -11.57
C SER A 53 -29.35 -18.39 -10.62
N MET A 54 -29.10 -18.77 -9.35
CA MET A 54 -28.30 -17.96 -8.43
C MET A 54 -26.82 -17.98 -8.79
N ILE A 55 -26.30 -19.14 -9.22
CA ILE A 55 -24.92 -19.27 -9.68
C ILE A 55 -24.74 -18.53 -11.01
N ASN A 56 -25.74 -18.57 -11.89
CA ASN A 56 -25.78 -17.82 -13.15
C ASN A 56 -24.49 -17.98 -13.98
N GLY A 57 -23.99 -19.21 -14.09
CA GLY A 57 -22.75 -19.53 -14.81
C GLY A 57 -21.45 -19.08 -14.12
N ARG A 58 -21.51 -18.48 -12.93
CA ARG A 58 -20.35 -18.10 -12.10
C ARG A 58 -19.89 -19.27 -11.22
N ASN A 59 -19.75 -20.44 -11.84
CA ASN A 59 -19.46 -21.69 -11.13
C ASN A 59 -18.07 -21.70 -10.50
N PHE A 60 -17.13 -20.88 -10.98
CA PHE A 60 -15.83 -20.71 -10.36
C PHE A 60 -15.67 -19.26 -9.93
N ALA A 61 -15.33 -19.05 -8.66
CA ALA A 61 -15.01 -17.74 -8.10
C ALA A 61 -13.57 -17.71 -7.61
N PHE A 62 -12.97 -16.53 -7.69
CA PHE A 62 -11.55 -16.32 -7.43
C PHE A 62 -11.31 -14.97 -6.76
N ASN A 63 -10.59 -15.00 -5.64
CA ASN A 63 -10.01 -13.84 -5.00
C ASN A 63 -8.50 -14.03 -4.96
N GLY A 64 -7.73 -12.99 -5.28
CA GLY A 64 -6.30 -13.04 -5.11
C GLY A 64 -5.67 -11.67 -4.94
N PHE A 65 -4.57 -11.63 -4.20
CA PHE A 65 -3.74 -10.44 -4.10
C PHE A 65 -2.25 -10.79 -4.17
N GLY A 66 -1.47 -9.78 -4.54
CA GLY A 66 -0.01 -9.83 -4.47
C GLY A 66 0.51 -8.49 -3.97
N LYS A 67 1.22 -8.50 -2.83
CA LYS A 67 1.90 -7.33 -2.26
C LYS A 67 3.39 -7.43 -2.56
N ILE A 68 3.98 -6.34 -3.01
CA ILE A 68 5.43 -6.20 -3.19
C ILE A 68 5.86 -4.91 -2.52
N THR A 69 6.91 -5.00 -1.71
CA THR A 69 7.55 -3.85 -1.05
C THR A 69 9.03 -3.86 -1.35
N TYR A 70 9.53 -2.73 -1.82
CA TYR A 70 10.93 -2.43 -2.01
C TYR A 70 11.41 -1.49 -0.90
N THR A 71 12.55 -1.79 -0.29
CA THR A 71 13.17 -0.97 0.76
C THR A 71 14.62 -0.66 0.41
N LEU A 72 15.01 0.60 0.57
CA LEU A 72 16.38 1.08 0.43
C LEU A 72 16.69 2.09 1.54
N GLY A 73 17.29 1.59 2.63
CA GLY A 73 17.61 2.40 3.79
C GLY A 73 16.37 3.07 4.39
N LYS A 74 16.30 4.41 4.30
CA LYS A 74 15.18 5.22 4.81
C LYS A 74 13.98 5.30 3.86
N PHE A 75 14.14 4.84 2.62
CA PHE A 75 13.10 4.88 1.60
C PHE A 75 12.45 3.51 1.45
N SER A 76 11.15 3.49 1.23
CA SER A 76 10.41 2.29 0.81
C SER A 76 9.32 2.66 -0.18
N ALA A 77 8.98 1.74 -1.05
CA ALA A 77 7.85 1.86 -1.96
C ALA A 77 7.19 0.50 -2.11
N GLY A 78 5.88 0.50 -2.30
CA GLY A 78 5.13 -0.74 -2.40
C GLY A 78 3.94 -0.62 -3.31
N LEU A 79 3.51 -1.78 -3.79
CA LEU A 79 2.29 -1.92 -4.56
C LEU A 79 1.56 -3.18 -4.14
N ARG A 80 0.25 -3.18 -4.36
CA ARG A 80 -0.58 -4.37 -4.28
C ARG A 80 -1.39 -4.52 -5.55
N TYR A 81 -1.34 -5.70 -6.13
CA TYR A 81 -2.29 -6.15 -7.13
C TYR A 81 -3.42 -6.92 -6.45
N GLU A 82 -4.64 -6.75 -6.94
CA GLU A 82 -5.83 -7.50 -6.52
C GLU A 82 -6.61 -7.99 -7.74
N ALA A 83 -7.24 -9.15 -7.61
CA ALA A 83 -8.18 -9.70 -8.59
C ALA A 83 -9.32 -10.44 -7.88
N TYR A 84 -10.55 -10.03 -8.17
CA TYR A 84 -11.79 -10.61 -7.68
C TYR A 84 -12.67 -10.96 -8.88
N LEU A 85 -12.62 -12.21 -9.36
CA LEU A 85 -13.07 -12.60 -10.71
C LEU A 85 -13.71 -13.99 -10.80
N PRO A 86 -15.04 -14.07 -10.76
CA PRO A 86 -15.90 -13.28 -9.87
C PRO A 86 -15.48 -13.44 -8.40
N PRO A 87 -15.79 -12.47 -7.51
CA PRO A 87 -15.47 -12.62 -6.09
C PRO A 87 -16.13 -13.86 -5.47
N LEU A 88 -15.47 -14.44 -4.47
CA LEU A 88 -16.03 -15.51 -3.64
C LEU A 88 -17.36 -15.08 -2.98
N ALA A 89 -18.27 -16.02 -2.79
CA ALA A 89 -19.52 -15.80 -2.07
C ALA A 89 -19.25 -15.26 -0.66
N GLY A 90 -20.04 -14.24 -0.26
CA GLY A 90 -19.86 -13.52 1.02
C GLY A 90 -19.11 -12.20 0.88
N PHE A 91 -18.39 -11.97 -0.23
CA PHE A 91 -17.80 -10.66 -0.55
C PHE A 91 -18.84 -9.73 -1.17
N ASP A 92 -18.64 -8.42 -1.00
CA ASP A 92 -19.49 -7.42 -1.64
C ASP A 92 -19.28 -7.44 -3.17
N PRO A 93 -20.33 -7.59 -3.99
CA PRO A 93 -20.20 -7.67 -5.45
C PRO A 93 -19.50 -6.46 -6.09
N ARG A 94 -19.51 -5.29 -5.45
CA ARG A 94 -18.83 -4.07 -5.96
C ARG A 94 -17.31 -4.19 -5.98
N ILE A 95 -16.75 -5.19 -5.29
CA ILE A 95 -15.30 -5.47 -5.32
C ILE A 95 -14.87 -6.25 -6.57
N GLU A 96 -15.81 -6.77 -7.36
CA GLU A 96 -15.50 -7.47 -8.60
C GLU A 96 -14.67 -6.59 -9.54
N GLY A 97 -13.55 -7.12 -9.99
CA GLY A 97 -12.56 -6.37 -10.76
C GLY A 97 -11.13 -6.76 -10.42
N GLN A 98 -10.18 -6.16 -11.13
CA GLN A 98 -8.76 -6.40 -10.92
C GLN A 98 -7.92 -5.15 -11.21
N GLY A 99 -6.78 -5.02 -10.55
CA GLY A 99 -5.86 -3.92 -10.78
C GLY A 99 -4.92 -3.66 -9.60
N PHE A 100 -4.37 -2.45 -9.56
CA PHE A 100 -3.43 -2.00 -8.52
C PHE A 100 -4.09 -0.96 -7.60
N PRO A 101 -4.90 -1.38 -6.61
CA PRO A 101 -5.61 -0.43 -5.75
C PRO A 101 -4.73 0.25 -4.72
N ASN A 102 -3.52 -0.28 -4.48
CA ASN A 102 -2.59 0.23 -3.49
C ASN A 102 -1.23 0.45 -4.15
N LEU A 103 -0.78 1.70 -4.15
CA LEU A 103 0.54 2.12 -4.61
C LEU A 103 1.02 3.23 -3.68
N TRP A 104 2.23 3.10 -3.14
CA TRP A 104 2.74 4.08 -2.18
C TRP A 104 4.26 4.19 -2.21
N ALA A 105 4.74 5.32 -1.72
CA ALA A 105 6.14 5.56 -1.41
C ALA A 105 6.24 6.25 -0.05
N MET A 106 7.27 5.89 0.71
CA MET A 106 7.49 6.38 2.06
C MET A 106 8.97 6.69 2.28
N TYR A 107 9.21 7.77 3.02
CA TYR A 107 10.52 8.08 3.60
C TYR A 107 10.39 8.17 5.12
N THR A 108 11.23 7.44 5.84
CA THR A 108 11.22 7.41 7.31
C THR A 108 12.60 7.77 7.86
N SER A 109 12.63 8.77 8.72
CA SER A 109 13.80 9.16 9.52
C SER A 109 13.57 8.83 10.99
N GLU A 110 14.50 9.25 11.86
CA GLU A 110 14.37 9.07 13.31
C GLU A 110 13.24 9.88 13.94
N ARG A 111 12.81 10.99 13.31
CA ARG A 111 11.82 11.91 13.89
C ARG A 111 10.61 12.16 13.01
N PHE A 112 10.67 11.85 11.72
CA PHE A 112 9.53 12.05 10.84
C PHE A 112 9.41 10.93 9.82
N SER A 113 8.17 10.62 9.45
CA SER A 113 7.84 9.79 8.31
C SER A 113 6.92 10.55 7.37
N PHE A 114 7.15 10.40 6.07
CA PHE A 114 6.31 10.97 5.03
C PHE A 114 5.89 9.85 4.08
N THR A 115 4.60 9.73 3.81
CA THR A 115 4.04 8.76 2.88
C THR A 115 3.20 9.47 1.83
N VAL A 116 3.32 9.04 0.59
CA VAL A 116 2.46 9.44 -0.54
C VAL A 116 1.85 8.23 -1.20
N GLY A 117 0.64 8.39 -1.75
CA GLY A 117 -0.14 7.30 -2.34
C GLY A 117 -1.07 6.67 -1.30
N ASN A 118 -1.25 5.36 -1.36
CA ASN A 118 -2.15 4.63 -0.47
C ASN A 118 -1.52 4.33 0.89
N PHE A 119 -2.17 4.75 1.97
CA PHE A 119 -1.73 4.50 3.34
C PHE A 119 -2.89 4.18 4.27
N TYR A 120 -2.53 3.65 5.44
CA TYR A 120 -3.45 3.40 6.53
C TYR A 120 -3.00 4.22 7.75
N GLU A 121 -3.96 4.84 8.45
CA GLU A 121 -3.75 5.60 9.65
C GLU A 121 -4.83 5.31 10.71
N GLN A 122 -4.46 5.49 11.98
CA GLN A 122 -5.35 5.50 13.12
C GLN A 122 -5.03 6.69 14.03
N PHE A 123 -6.05 7.45 14.40
CA PHE A 123 -5.94 8.53 15.40
C PHE A 123 -6.38 8.02 16.77
N GLY A 124 -5.50 8.14 17.76
CA GLY A 124 -5.70 7.57 19.10
C GLY A 124 -6.16 6.10 19.04
N ASN A 125 -7.33 5.79 19.60
CA ASN A 125 -7.90 4.43 19.59
C ASN A 125 -8.68 4.06 18.32
N GLY A 126 -8.77 4.97 17.35
CA GLY A 126 -9.47 4.76 16.09
C GLY A 126 -10.95 5.16 16.07
N LEU A 127 -11.46 5.83 17.11
CA LEU A 127 -12.85 6.35 17.10
C LEU A 127 -13.05 7.48 16.08
N THR A 128 -12.04 8.37 15.92
CA THR A 128 -12.13 9.51 14.99
C THR A 128 -11.71 9.14 13.57
N LEU A 129 -10.64 8.36 13.45
CA LEU A 129 -10.12 7.88 12.17
C LEU A 129 -9.50 6.51 12.37
N ARG A 130 -9.97 5.54 11.59
CA ARG A 130 -9.35 4.22 11.48
C ARG A 130 -9.49 3.74 10.04
N THR A 131 -8.37 3.60 9.37
CA THR A 131 -8.29 2.94 8.07
C THR A 131 -7.44 1.69 8.19
N TYR A 132 -7.91 0.60 7.61
CA TYR A 132 -7.31 -0.72 7.69
C TYR A 132 -7.66 -1.52 6.43
N GLU A 133 -6.96 -2.63 6.31
CA GLU A 133 -7.23 -3.67 5.32
C GLU A 133 -7.61 -4.93 6.10
N GLU A 134 -8.71 -5.57 5.70
CA GLU A 134 -9.09 -6.90 6.13
C GLU A 134 -9.43 -7.74 4.90
N TRP A 135 -8.47 -8.57 4.50
CA TRP A 135 -8.53 -9.37 3.28
C TRP A 135 -9.68 -10.37 3.30
N MET A 136 -9.87 -11.08 4.42
CA MET A 136 -10.87 -12.16 4.51
C MET A 136 -12.32 -11.65 4.36
N LEU A 137 -12.53 -10.34 4.56
CA LEU A 137 -13.82 -9.68 4.41
C LEU A 137 -13.87 -8.76 3.17
N GLY A 138 -12.76 -8.61 2.44
CA GLY A 138 -12.65 -7.68 1.32
C GLY A 138 -12.77 -6.21 1.72
N TYR A 139 -12.54 -5.87 2.99
CA TYR A 139 -12.60 -4.48 3.46
C TYR A 139 -11.25 -3.80 3.26
N ASP A 140 -11.27 -2.70 2.51
CA ASP A 140 -10.13 -1.81 2.42
C ASP A 140 -10.63 -0.37 2.29
N ASN A 141 -10.29 0.43 3.30
CA ASN A 141 -10.57 1.85 3.34
C ASN A 141 -9.30 2.71 3.43
N SER A 142 -8.19 2.26 2.82
CA SER A 142 -6.96 3.03 2.67
C SER A 142 -7.21 4.46 2.18
N LEU A 143 -6.41 5.41 2.64
CA LEU A 143 -6.40 6.77 2.13
C LEU A 143 -5.38 6.86 0.99
N ASN A 144 -5.77 7.41 -0.15
CA ASN A 144 -4.86 7.79 -1.22
C ASN A 144 -4.59 9.31 -1.14
N GLY A 145 -3.36 9.69 -0.81
CA GLY A 145 -2.97 11.09 -0.66
C GLY A 145 -1.59 11.25 -0.02
N ALA A 146 -1.49 12.09 1.00
CA ALA A 146 -0.27 12.33 1.76
C ALA A 146 -0.50 12.16 3.27
N ARG A 147 0.53 11.64 3.93
CA ARG A 147 0.59 11.44 5.38
C ARG A 147 1.95 11.90 5.90
N VAL A 148 1.94 12.62 7.01
CA VAL A 148 3.14 13.00 7.76
C VAL A 148 2.99 12.52 9.20
N THR A 149 4.04 11.93 9.74
CA THR A 149 4.20 11.78 11.19
C THR A 149 5.44 12.53 11.64
N PHE A 150 5.38 13.14 12.82
CA PHE A 150 6.48 13.87 13.40
C PHE A 150 6.54 13.64 14.91
N GLU A 151 7.67 13.15 15.38
CA GLU A 151 8.02 12.91 16.77
C GLU A 151 9.20 13.83 17.15
N PRO A 152 8.94 15.08 17.57
CA PRO A 152 10.00 16.03 17.95
C PRO A 152 10.79 15.57 19.18
N VAL A 153 10.10 14.95 20.14
CA VAL A 153 10.64 14.38 21.38
C VAL A 153 9.94 13.06 21.65
N LYS A 154 10.65 12.15 22.31
CA LYS A 154 10.12 10.83 22.64
C LYS A 154 8.81 10.95 23.43
N GLY A 155 7.77 10.30 22.93
CA GLY A 155 6.44 10.32 23.56
C GLY A 155 5.53 11.48 23.14
N LEU A 156 5.93 12.34 22.19
CA LEU A 156 5.03 13.30 21.55
C LEU A 156 4.94 13.00 20.06
N LEU A 157 3.82 12.42 19.62
CA LEU A 157 3.59 12.04 18.23
C LEU A 157 2.53 12.93 17.58
N LEU A 158 2.91 13.61 16.51
CA LEU A 158 2.02 14.41 15.69
C LEU A 158 1.77 13.69 14.37
N LYS A 159 0.51 13.63 13.93
CA LYS A 159 0.11 13.02 12.66
C LYS A 159 -0.71 14.02 11.87
N GLY A 160 -0.47 14.06 10.56
CA GLY A 160 -1.26 14.83 9.61
C GLY A 160 -1.62 13.97 8.41
N VAL A 161 -2.88 13.98 8.00
CA VAL A 161 -3.36 13.25 6.83
C VAL A 161 -4.17 14.13 5.91
N TYR A 162 -4.00 13.92 4.61
CA TYR A 162 -4.80 14.54 3.57
C TYR A 162 -4.95 13.55 2.42
N GLY A 163 -6.17 13.14 2.10
CA GLY A 163 -6.35 12.19 1.00
C GLY A 163 -7.80 11.80 0.79
N MET A 164 -8.00 10.92 -0.17
CA MET A 164 -9.30 10.34 -0.49
C MET A 164 -9.34 8.90 0.00
N GLN A 165 -10.38 8.52 0.73
CA GLN A 165 -10.56 7.12 1.14
C GLN A 165 -10.77 6.21 -0.08
N ARG A 166 -10.42 4.94 -0.03
CA ARG A 166 -10.78 3.95 -1.05
C ARG A 166 -12.28 3.71 -1.03
N PHE A 167 -12.87 3.46 -2.20
CA PHE A 167 -14.22 2.96 -2.35
C PHE A 167 -14.26 2.04 -3.57
N TYR A 168 -13.99 0.76 -3.32
CA TYR A 168 -13.83 -0.27 -4.35
C TYR A 168 -12.86 0.20 -5.45
N TRP A 169 -13.32 0.17 -6.70
CA TRP A 169 -12.58 0.58 -7.90
C TRP A 169 -12.92 1.99 -8.39
N THR A 170 -13.67 2.77 -7.60
CA THR A 170 -14.17 4.09 -8.05
C THR A 170 -13.05 5.13 -8.03
N PRO A 171 -12.66 5.69 -9.20
CA PRO A 171 -11.65 6.73 -9.25
C PRO A 171 -12.16 8.05 -8.67
N TYR A 172 -11.24 8.92 -8.25
CA TYR A 172 -11.60 10.28 -7.86
C TYR A 172 -12.08 11.08 -9.08
N THR A 173 -13.21 11.75 -8.93
CA THR A 173 -13.66 12.80 -9.85
C THR A 173 -14.12 14.01 -9.05
N LYS A 174 -14.05 15.20 -9.65
CA LYS A 174 -14.47 16.43 -8.97
C LYS A 174 -15.92 16.29 -8.49
N ASN A 175 -16.16 16.53 -7.20
CA ASN A 175 -17.46 16.41 -6.52
C ASN A 175 -18.04 14.99 -6.38
N SER A 176 -17.34 13.92 -6.74
CA SER A 176 -17.90 12.56 -6.56
C SER A 176 -17.71 12.01 -5.15
N ARG A 177 -16.62 12.38 -4.46
CA ARG A 177 -16.23 11.78 -3.18
C ARG A 177 -15.58 12.79 -2.23
N GLY A 178 -15.73 12.54 -0.93
CA GLY A 178 -15.17 13.38 0.13
C GLY A 178 -13.65 13.25 0.24
N ILE A 179 -13.01 14.36 0.65
CA ILE A 179 -11.59 14.42 0.99
C ILE A 179 -11.47 14.33 2.51
N VAL A 180 -10.69 13.38 3.00
CA VAL A 180 -10.32 13.23 4.40
C VAL A 180 -9.14 14.14 4.70
N LYS A 181 -9.27 14.97 5.72
CA LYS A 181 -8.22 15.86 6.24
C LYS A 181 -8.24 15.75 7.75
N GLY A 182 -7.07 15.55 8.36
CA GLY A 182 -7.01 15.32 9.79
C GLY A 182 -5.66 15.66 10.38
N PHE A 183 -5.68 16.06 11.64
CA PHE A 183 -4.51 16.26 12.48
C PHE A 183 -4.77 15.59 13.82
N ASP A 184 -3.74 14.94 14.35
CA ASP A 184 -3.78 14.22 15.62
C ASP A 184 -2.47 14.44 16.38
N ALA A 185 -2.59 14.54 17.70
CA ALA A 185 -1.46 14.78 18.59
C ALA A 185 -1.60 13.88 19.82
N GLU A 186 -0.68 12.94 19.96
CA GLU A 186 -0.63 11.97 21.04
C GLU A 186 0.55 12.28 21.96
N MET A 187 0.31 12.27 23.28
CA MET A 187 1.35 12.53 24.28
C MET A 187 1.36 11.41 25.33
N ASP A 188 2.52 10.77 25.50
CA ASP A 188 2.82 9.85 26.59
C ASP A 188 3.62 10.59 27.67
N PHE A 189 2.93 10.95 28.76
CA PHE A 189 3.51 11.68 29.88
C PHE A 189 4.68 10.94 30.55
N ASN A 190 4.69 9.61 30.57
CA ASN A 190 5.76 8.83 31.20
C ASN A 190 7.08 8.91 30.42
N GLN A 191 6.99 9.17 29.12
CA GLN A 191 8.17 9.28 28.25
C GLN A 191 8.66 10.73 28.14
N VAL A 192 7.73 11.69 28.16
CA VAL A 192 8.04 13.12 28.07
C VAL A 192 8.61 13.64 29.39
N ILE A 193 8.01 13.25 30.52
CA ILE A 193 8.45 13.64 31.86
C ILE A 193 9.27 12.48 32.41
N LYS A 194 10.59 12.56 32.31
CA LYS A 194 11.49 11.64 33.02
C LYS A 194 11.35 11.90 34.53
N GLY A 195 10.63 11.03 35.21
CA GLY A 195 10.72 10.88 36.67
C GLY A 195 12.07 10.34 37.09
#